data_AF-A0AAD5JC58-F1
#
_entry.id   AF-A0AAD5JC58-F1
#
_cell.length_a   1.000
_cell.length_b   1.000
_cell.length_c   1.000
_cell.angle_alpha   90.00
_cell.angle_beta   90.00
_cell.angle_gamma   90.00
#
_symmetry.space_group_name_H-M   'P 1'
#
loop_
_entity.id
_entity.type
_entity.pdbx_description
1 polymer ?
#
loop_
_entity_poly.entity_id
_entity_poly.type
_entity_poly.pdbx_seq_one_letter_code
_entity_poly.pdbx_strand_id
1 'polypeptide(L)'
;MACCSSFLLLLIRLFFIFFTLSESAVQIQGLGIGINYGQIANNLPSPSRVSVLLRSLNISRVKLYDADPNVLVAFSNSNVEFIIGLGNEYLENMTDPIKAQNWVQQRVQPHISQTKITCITVGNEVFVSNDTRLHSNLLPAMQTVYRTLVNLGLDKQVIVTTAHSLNILSNSFPPSAGSFRPDLAEYIQPLLNFHAQANSPFLINAYPFFAYKDNPSQVPLEYVLFQPNQGFMDPITNLNYDNMLYAQIDAVYSAMKAMGHTNIQVRISETGWPSKGDENEVGASPQNAELYNGNLLKRIEAKQGTPANPSVPIDIHVFALFNENLKPGPVSERNYGLYYPDGTPVYNIGLQGHLPEVEFSFASKNIHILPAVFFSFLIYVIASLIWV
;
A
#
# COMPACT_ATOMS: atom_id res chain seq x y z
N MET A 1 -2.04 -53.03 37.25
CA MET A 1 -0.99 -52.16 36.66
C MET A 1 -1.18 -51.83 35.16
N ALA A 2 -1.93 -52.60 34.37
CA ALA A 2 -2.13 -52.30 32.94
C ALA A 2 -3.07 -51.09 32.64
N CYS A 3 -3.99 -50.74 33.54
CA CYS A 3 -5.00 -49.69 33.29
C CYS A 3 -4.44 -48.25 33.35
N CYS A 4 -3.46 -47.98 34.23
CA CYS A 4 -2.83 -46.65 34.35
C CYS A 4 -1.98 -46.28 33.12
N SER A 5 -1.38 -47.26 32.43
CA SER A 5 -0.54 -47.00 31.26
C SER A 5 -1.36 -46.53 30.04
N SER A 6 -2.60 -47.00 29.90
CA SER A 6 -3.47 -46.62 28.78
C SER A 6 -4.02 -45.20 28.95
N PHE A 7 -4.33 -44.80 30.18
CA PHE A 7 -4.79 -43.45 30.49
C PHE A 7 -3.70 -42.39 30.28
N LEU A 8 -2.45 -42.69 30.66
CA LEU A 8 -1.30 -41.80 30.44
C LEU A 8 -0.99 -41.62 28.94
N LEU A 9 -1.09 -42.70 28.14
CA LEU A 9 -0.93 -42.63 26.69
C LEU A 9 -2.05 -41.83 26.00
N LEU A 10 -3.28 -41.89 26.52
CA LEU A 10 -4.40 -41.08 26.03
C LEU A 10 -4.18 -39.59 26.32
N LEU A 11 -3.72 -39.25 27.53
CA LEU A 11 -3.40 -37.87 27.92
C LEU A 11 -2.25 -37.28 27.09
N ILE A 12 -1.20 -38.07 26.82
CA ILE A 12 -0.09 -37.63 25.97
C ILE A 12 -0.58 -37.41 24.52
N ARG A 13 -1.43 -38.28 23.98
CA ARG A 13 -2.01 -38.09 22.64
C ARG A 13 -2.92 -36.87 22.58
N LEU A 14 -3.75 -36.63 23.60
CA LEU A 14 -4.57 -35.42 23.70
C LEU A 14 -3.71 -34.15 23.81
N PHE A 15 -2.60 -34.19 24.55
CA PHE A 15 -1.65 -33.08 24.67
C PHE A 15 -0.98 -32.76 23.33
N PHE A 16 -0.57 -33.77 22.55
CA PHE A 16 -0.03 -33.57 21.21
C PHE A 16 -1.09 -33.07 20.21
N ILE A 17 -2.34 -33.54 20.29
CA ILE A 17 -3.44 -33.03 19.45
C ILE A 17 -3.72 -31.54 19.76
N PHE A 18 -3.71 -31.15 21.04
CA PHE A 18 -3.85 -29.75 21.45
C PHE A 18 -2.68 -28.87 20.96
N PHE A 19 -1.44 -29.38 20.97
CA PHE A 19 -0.27 -28.67 20.43
C PHE A 19 -0.26 -28.59 18.89
N THR A 20 -0.83 -29.58 18.19
CA THR A 20 -0.98 -29.51 16.72
C THR A 20 -2.13 -28.64 16.25
N LEU A 21 -3.12 -28.36 17.12
CA LEU A 21 -4.25 -27.47 16.82
C LEU A 21 -3.98 -26.00 17.17
N SER A 22 -2.89 -25.70 17.89
CA SER A 22 -2.54 -24.32 18.27
C SER A 22 -1.76 -23.53 17.20
N GLU A 23 -1.36 -24.16 16.08
CA GLU A 23 -0.74 -23.46 14.94
C GLU A 23 -1.73 -23.15 13.82
N SER A 24 -3.00 -22.88 14.17
CA SER A 24 -3.80 -22.02 13.31
C SER A 24 -3.22 -20.63 13.43
N ALA A 25 -2.24 -20.29 12.58
CA ALA A 25 -1.84 -18.91 12.37
C ALA A 25 -3.13 -18.16 12.04
N VAL A 26 -3.63 -17.39 13.02
CA VAL A 26 -4.71 -16.45 12.78
C VAL A 26 -4.12 -15.47 11.78
N GLN A 27 -4.42 -15.70 10.50
CA GLN A 27 -4.12 -14.75 9.46
C GLN A 27 -5.02 -13.58 9.77
N ILE A 28 -4.50 -12.60 10.51
CA ILE A 28 -5.18 -11.35 10.77
C ILE A 28 -5.50 -10.79 9.39
N GLN A 29 -6.78 -10.83 9.02
CA GLN A 29 -7.26 -10.17 7.80
C GLN A 29 -7.05 -8.68 8.05
N GLY A 30 -6.00 -8.12 7.45
CA GLY A 30 -5.79 -6.68 7.40
C GLY A 30 -7.01 -5.99 6.78
N LEU A 31 -7.14 -4.68 6.95
CA LEU A 31 -8.25 -3.84 6.46
C LEU A 31 -8.52 -3.90 4.93
N GLY A 32 -7.80 -4.74 4.18
CA GLY A 32 -7.90 -4.84 2.73
C GLY A 32 -7.30 -3.64 2.00
N ILE A 33 -6.90 -2.57 2.70
CA ILE A 33 -6.24 -1.38 2.16
C ILE A 33 -4.72 -1.50 2.26
N GLY A 34 -4.01 -0.84 1.35
CA GLY A 34 -2.63 -0.42 1.54
C GLY A 34 -2.54 1.05 1.91
N ILE A 35 -1.38 1.48 2.39
CA ILE A 35 -1.12 2.88 2.72
C ILE A 35 0.21 3.35 2.17
N ASN A 36 0.25 4.56 1.63
CA ASN A 36 1.49 5.20 1.22
C ASN A 36 2.18 5.76 2.47
N TYR A 37 3.40 5.29 2.74
CA TYR A 37 4.24 5.84 3.80
C TYR A 37 5.25 6.82 3.17
N GLY A 38 4.80 8.05 2.95
CA GLY A 38 5.63 9.16 2.50
C GLY A 38 6.57 9.65 3.60
N GLN A 39 7.76 10.09 3.22
CA GLN A 39 8.85 10.48 4.13
C GLN A 39 9.41 11.88 3.82
N ILE A 40 8.72 12.70 3.01
CA ILE A 40 9.14 14.06 2.68
C ILE A 40 8.73 15.02 3.81
N ALA A 41 9.33 14.79 4.99
CA ALA A 41 9.09 15.56 6.21
C ALA A 41 10.28 15.44 7.18
N ASN A 42 10.37 16.38 8.12
CA ASN A 42 11.43 16.41 9.13
C ASN A 42 10.95 16.15 10.56
N ASN A 43 9.68 15.78 10.74
CA ASN A 43 9.03 15.63 12.05
C ASN A 43 8.30 14.29 12.21
N LEU A 44 8.53 13.31 11.32
CA LEU A 44 7.88 12.01 11.37
C LEU A 44 8.40 11.14 12.53
N PRO A 45 7.58 10.20 13.05
CA PRO A 45 8.05 9.17 13.98
C PRO A 45 9.13 8.30 13.35
N SER A 46 9.94 7.65 14.20
CA SER A 46 10.88 6.62 13.73
C SER A 46 10.14 5.46 13.04
N PRO A 47 10.76 4.80 12.05
CA PRO A 47 10.12 3.67 11.37
C PRO A 47 9.66 2.54 12.31
N SER A 48 10.36 2.33 13.43
CA SER A 48 9.96 1.37 14.48
C SER A 48 8.62 1.74 15.13
N ARG A 49 8.41 3.02 15.45
CA ARG A 49 7.14 3.50 16.01
C ARG A 49 6.03 3.43 14.96
N VAL A 50 6.35 3.73 13.70
CA VAL A 50 5.40 3.58 12.58
C VAL A 50 4.99 2.11 12.39
N SER A 51 5.90 1.16 12.56
CA SER A 51 5.57 -0.27 12.51
C SER A 51 4.54 -0.68 13.57
N VAL A 52 4.67 -0.17 14.79
CA VAL A 52 3.68 -0.40 15.85
C VAL A 52 2.34 0.27 15.53
N LEU A 53 2.37 1.51 15.02
CA LEU A 53 1.16 2.21 14.59
C LEU A 53 0.40 1.42 13.53
N LEU A 54 1.06 1.02 12.44
CA LEU A 54 0.38 0.27 11.37
C LEU A 54 -0.17 -1.07 11.84
N ARG A 55 0.54 -1.76 12.74
CA ARG A 55 0.04 -2.98 13.38
C ARG A 55 -1.22 -2.72 14.20
N SER A 56 -1.24 -1.65 15.00
CA SER A 56 -2.42 -1.27 15.79
C SER A 56 -3.62 -0.89 14.92
N LEU A 57 -3.35 -0.36 13.72
CA LEU A 57 -4.35 -0.02 12.72
C LEU A 57 -4.80 -1.22 11.88
N ASN A 58 -4.23 -2.41 12.07
CA ASN A 58 -4.48 -3.58 11.22
C ASN A 58 -4.19 -3.32 9.72
N ILE A 59 -3.17 -2.49 9.45
CA ILE A 59 -2.67 -2.21 8.10
C ILE A 59 -1.49 -3.15 7.82
N SER A 60 -1.64 -3.98 6.80
CA SER A 60 -0.66 -5.02 6.45
C SER A 60 -0.01 -4.80 5.07
N ARG A 61 -0.26 -3.66 4.42
CA ARG A 61 0.29 -3.34 3.09
C ARG A 61 0.76 -1.88 3.04
N VAL A 62 1.99 -1.67 2.63
CA VAL A 62 2.66 -0.35 2.63
C VAL A 62 3.34 -0.11 1.29
N LYS A 63 3.16 1.09 0.73
CA LYS A 63 3.96 1.58 -0.40
C LYS A 63 4.96 2.63 0.08
N LEU A 64 6.23 2.41 -0.21
CA LEU A 64 7.32 3.38 -0.09
C LEU A 64 7.65 3.98 -1.46
N TYR A 65 8.17 5.20 -1.46
CA TYR A 65 8.64 5.90 -2.67
C TYR A 65 10.12 5.65 -2.96
N ASP A 66 10.80 4.96 -2.05
CA ASP A 66 12.19 4.54 -2.15
C ASP A 66 12.34 3.09 -1.62
N ALA A 67 13.59 2.70 -1.35
CA ALA A 67 13.94 1.46 -0.68
C ALA A 67 14.77 1.74 0.59
N ASP A 68 14.23 2.58 1.50
CA ASP A 68 14.90 2.92 2.76
C ASP A 68 15.16 1.67 3.63
N PRO A 69 16.43 1.27 3.83
CA PRO A 69 16.76 0.09 4.64
C PRO A 69 16.35 0.26 6.11
N ASN A 70 16.26 1.49 6.64
CA ASN A 70 15.85 1.71 8.02
C ASN A 70 14.38 1.35 8.21
N VAL A 71 13.53 1.67 7.23
CA VAL A 71 12.13 1.27 7.23
C VAL A 71 12.03 -0.24 7.06
N LEU A 72 12.70 -0.81 6.06
CA LEU A 72 12.60 -2.25 5.79
C LEU A 72 13.07 -3.10 6.99
N VAL A 73 14.11 -2.69 7.71
CA VAL A 73 14.57 -3.35 8.94
C VAL A 73 13.58 -3.17 10.09
N ALA A 74 13.00 -1.98 10.27
CA ALA A 74 12.03 -1.74 11.34
C ALA A 74 10.76 -2.60 11.21
N PHE A 75 10.46 -3.09 10.01
CA PHE A 75 9.33 -3.96 9.71
C PHE A 75 9.70 -5.44 9.57
N SER A 76 10.92 -5.85 9.91
CA SER A 76 11.34 -7.25 9.88
C SER A 76 10.43 -8.13 10.74
N ASN A 77 9.98 -9.25 10.19
CA ASN A 77 9.05 -10.21 10.77
C ASN A 77 7.67 -9.63 11.16
N SER A 78 7.26 -8.49 10.57
CA SER A 78 5.95 -7.88 10.83
C SER A 78 4.80 -8.46 10.00
N ASN A 79 5.10 -9.28 8.99
CA ASN A 79 4.18 -9.74 7.93
C ASN A 79 3.56 -8.64 7.06
N VAL A 80 3.98 -7.38 7.22
CA VAL A 80 3.57 -6.26 6.34
C VAL A 80 4.19 -6.44 4.95
N GLU A 81 3.34 -6.38 3.93
CA GLU A 81 3.74 -6.39 2.53
C GLU A 81 4.22 -5.00 2.09
N PHE A 82 5.36 -4.96 1.39
CA PHE A 82 5.95 -3.73 0.87
C PHE A 82 5.94 -3.69 -0.65
N ILE A 83 5.38 -2.61 -1.18
CA ILE A 83 5.76 -2.03 -2.46
C ILE A 83 6.89 -1.03 -2.18
N ILE A 84 8.04 -1.18 -2.83
CA ILE A 84 9.16 -0.24 -2.71
C ILE A 84 9.37 0.53 -4.01
N GLY A 85 9.86 1.76 -3.90
CA GLY A 85 10.07 2.65 -5.02
C GLY A 85 11.51 2.65 -5.54
N LEU A 86 11.65 2.76 -6.85
CA LEU A 86 12.88 3.14 -7.52
C LEU A 86 12.61 4.48 -8.22
N GLY A 87 13.20 5.55 -7.68
CA GLY A 87 12.94 6.93 -8.12
C GLY A 87 13.27 7.21 -9.59
N ASN A 88 12.63 8.22 -10.15
CA ASN A 88 12.79 8.60 -11.57
C ASN A 88 14.24 8.92 -11.94
N GLU A 89 15.02 9.45 -10.99
CA GLU A 89 16.44 9.76 -11.12
C GLU A 89 17.32 8.53 -11.38
N TYR A 90 16.84 7.32 -11.11
CA TYR A 90 17.58 6.08 -11.33
C TYR A 90 17.26 5.41 -12.67
N LEU A 91 16.25 5.85 -13.42
CA LEU A 91 15.78 5.15 -14.63
C LEU A 91 16.91 4.94 -15.65
N GLU A 92 17.70 5.97 -15.95
CA GLU A 92 18.83 5.86 -16.88
C GLU A 92 19.85 4.82 -16.42
N ASN A 93 20.20 4.83 -15.14
CA ASN A 93 21.15 3.87 -14.56
C ASN A 93 20.61 2.44 -14.56
N MET A 94 19.30 2.25 -14.39
CA MET A 94 18.70 0.92 -14.37
C MET A 94 18.58 0.27 -15.75
N THR A 95 18.90 0.99 -16.82
CA THR A 95 19.06 0.37 -18.15
C THR A 95 20.30 -0.53 -18.22
N ASP A 96 21.30 -0.29 -17.37
CA ASP A 96 22.54 -1.07 -17.26
C ASP A 96 22.34 -2.28 -16.31
N PRO A 97 22.52 -3.52 -16.80
CA PRO A 97 22.36 -4.74 -15.99
C PRO A 97 23.23 -4.80 -14.74
N ILE A 98 24.46 -4.28 -14.79
CA ILE A 98 25.38 -4.31 -13.63
C ILE A 98 24.86 -3.35 -12.55
N LYS A 99 24.40 -2.16 -12.94
CA LYS A 99 23.85 -1.18 -12.00
C LYS A 99 22.53 -1.67 -11.40
N ALA A 100 21.65 -2.27 -12.20
CA ALA A 100 20.41 -2.86 -11.72
C ALA A 100 20.67 -4.02 -10.75
N GLN A 101 21.61 -4.92 -11.07
CA GLN A 101 22.04 -5.98 -10.17
C GLN A 101 22.55 -5.41 -8.85
N ASN A 102 23.48 -4.45 -8.89
CA ASN A 102 23.99 -3.80 -7.68
C ASN A 102 22.87 -3.19 -6.84
N TRP A 103 21.90 -2.50 -7.47
CA TRP A 103 20.76 -1.93 -6.76
C TRP A 103 19.92 -3.00 -6.06
N VAL A 104 19.55 -4.10 -6.75
CA VAL A 104 18.77 -5.19 -6.15
C VAL A 104 19.53 -5.87 -5.01
N GLN A 105 20.82 -6.14 -5.19
CA GLN A 105 21.67 -6.77 -4.17
C GLN A 105 21.85 -5.88 -2.93
N GLN A 106 21.84 -4.56 -3.09
CA GLN A 106 22.02 -3.60 -1.98
C GLN A 106 20.71 -3.20 -1.30
N ARG A 107 19.61 -3.08 -2.05
CA ARG A 107 18.35 -2.49 -1.57
C ARG A 107 17.25 -3.50 -1.31
N VAL A 108 17.31 -4.70 -1.92
CA VAL A 108 16.24 -5.70 -1.83
C VAL A 108 16.71 -6.95 -1.09
N GLN A 109 17.77 -7.59 -1.58
CA GLN A 109 18.25 -8.87 -1.05
C GLN A 109 18.54 -8.90 0.45
N PRO A 110 19.09 -7.84 1.08
CA PRO A 110 19.39 -7.88 2.52
C PRO A 110 18.14 -7.97 3.41
N HIS A 111 16.98 -7.59 2.88
CA HIS A 111 15.74 -7.45 3.66
C HIS A 111 14.69 -8.52 3.33
N ILE A 112 14.73 -9.08 2.11
CA ILE A 112 13.64 -9.88 1.54
C ILE A 112 13.28 -11.17 2.30
N SER A 113 14.20 -11.69 3.13
CA SER A 113 13.98 -12.88 3.96
C SER A 113 13.18 -12.61 5.23
N GLN A 114 13.20 -11.37 5.73
CA GLN A 114 12.54 -10.97 6.98
C GLN A 114 11.41 -9.95 6.74
N THR A 115 11.50 -9.19 5.66
CA THR A 115 10.52 -8.16 5.28
C THR A 115 9.89 -8.55 3.96
N LYS A 116 8.55 -8.59 3.92
CA LYS A 116 7.79 -9.11 2.79
C LYS A 116 7.71 -8.07 1.66
N ILE A 117 8.81 -7.85 0.97
CA ILE A 117 8.85 -7.05 -0.26
C ILE A 117 8.17 -7.87 -1.36
N THR A 118 7.10 -7.33 -1.95
CA THR A 118 6.29 -8.02 -2.97
C THR A 118 6.31 -7.31 -4.33
N CYS A 119 6.72 -6.04 -4.38
CA CYS A 119 6.69 -5.25 -5.60
C CYS A 119 7.77 -4.17 -5.61
N ILE A 120 8.35 -3.92 -6.78
CA ILE A 120 9.18 -2.75 -7.07
C ILE A 120 8.44 -1.89 -8.10
N THR A 121 8.16 -0.64 -7.76
CA THR A 121 7.70 0.38 -8.71
C THR A 121 8.89 1.12 -9.30
N VAL A 122 9.16 0.89 -10.58
CA VAL A 122 10.22 1.56 -11.34
C VAL A 122 9.68 2.86 -11.90
N GLY A 123 10.08 3.97 -11.29
CA GLY A 123 9.54 5.29 -11.54
C GLY A 123 8.14 5.52 -10.97
N ASN A 124 7.77 6.80 -10.89
CA ASN A 124 6.47 7.28 -10.46
C ASN A 124 6.06 8.48 -11.34
N GLU A 125 4.90 8.39 -11.98
CA GLU A 125 4.32 9.43 -12.84
C GLU A 125 5.27 9.99 -13.92
N VAL A 126 6.10 9.11 -14.49
CA VAL A 126 7.19 9.45 -15.41
C VAL A 126 6.74 10.35 -16.58
N PHE A 127 5.52 10.12 -17.09
CA PHE A 127 4.95 10.83 -18.24
C PHE A 127 4.27 12.17 -17.90
N VAL A 128 4.31 12.63 -16.64
CA VAL A 128 3.80 13.97 -16.28
C VAL A 128 4.75 15.07 -16.76
N SER A 129 6.05 14.80 -16.76
CA SER A 129 7.04 15.72 -17.34
C SER A 129 7.14 15.53 -18.86
N ASN A 130 7.75 16.48 -19.56
CA ASN A 130 8.10 16.33 -20.97
C ASN A 130 9.55 15.80 -21.16
N ASP A 131 10.13 15.15 -20.15
CA ASP A 131 11.49 14.59 -20.23
C ASP A 131 11.50 13.29 -21.05
N THR A 132 11.78 13.42 -22.35
CA THR A 132 11.82 12.30 -23.30
C THR A 132 12.90 11.26 -22.96
N ARG A 133 13.94 11.63 -22.21
CA ARG A 133 14.95 10.68 -21.72
C ARG A 133 14.35 9.81 -20.60
N LEU A 134 13.58 10.37 -19.68
CA LEU A 134 12.87 9.56 -18.68
C LEU A 134 11.83 8.63 -19.35
N HIS A 135 11.11 9.13 -20.35
CA HIS A 135 10.11 8.33 -21.09
C HIS A 135 10.76 7.11 -21.77
N SER A 136 11.85 7.35 -22.50
CA SER A 136 12.56 6.29 -23.23
C SER A 136 13.32 5.31 -22.34
N ASN A 137 13.72 5.72 -21.14
CA ASN A 137 14.42 4.85 -20.18
C ASN A 137 13.49 3.98 -19.32
N LEU A 138 12.20 4.32 -19.19
CA LEU A 138 11.29 3.63 -18.28
C LEU A 138 11.16 2.12 -18.57
N LEU A 139 10.77 1.73 -19.78
CA LEU A 139 10.61 0.32 -20.11
C LEU A 139 11.95 -0.45 -20.07
N PRO A 140 13.06 0.05 -20.64
CA PRO A 140 14.36 -0.62 -20.49
C PRO A 140 14.76 -0.84 -19.02
N ALA A 141 14.54 0.16 -18.14
CA ALA A 141 14.79 0.01 -16.71
C ALA A 141 13.92 -1.09 -16.09
N MET A 142 12.62 -1.10 -16.36
CA MET A 142 11.70 -2.15 -15.88
C MET A 142 12.15 -3.55 -16.33
N GLN A 143 12.50 -3.70 -17.60
CA GLN A 143 12.96 -4.98 -18.16
C GLN A 143 14.27 -5.45 -17.51
N THR A 144 15.23 -4.55 -17.30
CA THR A 144 16.51 -4.89 -16.70
C THR A 144 16.37 -5.24 -15.21
N VAL A 145 15.55 -4.51 -14.46
CA VAL A 145 15.22 -4.86 -13.05
C VAL A 145 14.51 -6.21 -13.00
N TYR A 146 13.52 -6.46 -13.86
CA TYR A 146 12.82 -7.74 -13.92
C TYR A 146 13.76 -8.92 -14.23
N ARG A 147 14.61 -8.80 -15.27
CA ARG A 147 15.61 -9.82 -15.60
C ARG A 147 16.58 -10.08 -14.44
N THR A 148 16.95 -9.02 -13.71
CA THR A 148 17.80 -9.14 -12.52
C THR A 148 17.11 -9.97 -11.44
N LEU A 149 15.82 -9.74 -11.16
CA LEU A 149 15.06 -10.55 -10.21
C LEU A 149 14.96 -12.01 -10.65
N VAL A 150 14.70 -12.27 -11.94
CA VAL A 150 14.68 -13.63 -12.51
C VAL A 150 16.03 -14.33 -12.30
N ASN A 151 17.14 -13.66 -12.64
CA ASN A 151 18.49 -14.22 -12.50
C ASN A 151 18.86 -14.53 -11.04
N LEU A 152 18.28 -13.79 -10.09
CA LEU A 152 18.46 -13.99 -8.65
C LEU A 152 17.41 -14.94 -8.05
N GLY A 153 16.47 -15.45 -8.83
CA GLY A 153 15.39 -16.34 -8.37
C GLY A 153 14.33 -15.64 -7.49
N LEU A 154 14.19 -14.32 -7.61
CA LEU A 154 13.29 -13.48 -6.81
C LEU A 154 11.98 -13.12 -7.53
N ASP A 155 11.85 -13.44 -8.82
CA ASP A 155 10.70 -13.07 -9.67
C ASP A 155 9.37 -13.72 -9.25
N LYS A 156 9.41 -14.77 -8.42
CA LYS A 156 8.21 -15.40 -7.85
C LYS A 156 7.67 -14.66 -6.61
N GLN A 157 8.52 -13.85 -5.97
CA GLN A 157 8.15 -13.09 -4.78
C GLN A 157 7.95 -11.60 -5.10
N VAL A 158 8.79 -11.04 -5.96
CA VAL A 158 8.82 -9.60 -6.26
C VAL A 158 8.43 -9.36 -7.70
N ILE A 159 7.32 -8.66 -7.90
CA ILE A 159 6.89 -8.20 -9.22
C ILE A 159 7.49 -6.83 -9.56
N VAL A 160 7.59 -6.51 -10.85
CA VAL A 160 8.03 -5.20 -11.34
C VAL A 160 6.87 -4.52 -12.07
N THR A 161 6.62 -3.26 -11.70
CA THR A 161 5.62 -2.41 -12.33
C THR A 161 6.07 -0.94 -12.30
N THR A 162 5.23 -0.02 -12.72
CA THR A 162 5.42 1.42 -12.65
C THR A 162 4.07 2.09 -12.38
N ALA A 163 4.08 3.24 -11.70
CA ALA A 163 2.87 3.98 -11.33
C ALA A 163 2.66 5.18 -12.25
N HIS A 164 1.43 5.36 -12.74
CA HIS A 164 1.09 6.41 -13.68
C HIS A 164 0.06 7.39 -13.12
N SER A 165 0.27 8.68 -13.36
CA SER A 165 -0.79 9.69 -13.26
C SER A 165 -1.88 9.41 -14.28
N LEU A 166 -3.14 9.74 -13.98
CA LEU A 166 -4.23 9.68 -14.97
C LEU A 166 -4.04 10.66 -16.15
N ASN A 167 -3.09 11.58 -16.09
CA ASN A 167 -2.72 12.48 -17.20
C ASN A 167 -2.16 11.75 -18.43
N ILE A 168 -1.97 10.43 -18.36
CA ILE A 168 -1.68 9.58 -19.53
C ILE A 168 -2.90 9.34 -20.42
N LEU A 169 -4.12 9.66 -19.96
CA LEU A 169 -5.35 9.53 -20.73
C LEU A 169 -5.62 10.81 -21.53
N SER A 170 -6.00 10.66 -22.80
CA SER A 170 -6.56 11.76 -23.61
C SER A 170 -8.06 11.89 -23.42
N ASN A 171 -8.73 10.76 -23.23
CA ASN A 171 -10.15 10.73 -22.91
C ASN A 171 -10.40 9.79 -21.73
N SER A 172 -11.26 10.22 -20.82
CA SER A 172 -11.67 9.42 -19.66
C SER A 172 -13.19 9.48 -19.42
N PHE A 173 -13.93 10.20 -20.26
CA PHE A 173 -15.37 10.38 -20.13
C PHE A 173 -16.09 10.33 -21.49
N PRO A 174 -17.14 9.51 -21.66
CA PRO A 174 -17.59 8.49 -20.70
C PRO A 174 -16.52 7.38 -20.51
N PRO A 175 -16.54 6.62 -19.40
CA PRO A 175 -15.50 5.62 -19.10
C PRO A 175 -15.25 4.63 -20.23
N SER A 176 -16.30 4.18 -20.93
CA SER A 176 -16.17 3.24 -22.05
C SER A 176 -15.37 3.78 -23.25
N ALA A 177 -15.21 5.11 -23.33
CA ALA A 177 -14.45 5.80 -24.38
C ALA A 177 -13.02 6.15 -23.93
N GLY A 178 -12.58 5.60 -22.79
CA GLY A 178 -11.24 5.80 -22.26
C GLY A 178 -10.16 5.49 -23.29
N SER A 179 -9.20 6.40 -23.45
CA SER A 179 -8.07 6.26 -24.37
C SER A 179 -6.81 6.90 -23.83
N PHE A 180 -5.67 6.25 -24.04
CA PHE A 180 -4.38 6.85 -23.76
C PHE A 180 -4.05 7.95 -24.76
N ARG A 181 -3.30 8.94 -24.30
CA ARG A 181 -2.78 10.03 -25.12
C ARG A 181 -2.03 9.49 -26.35
N PRO A 182 -2.36 9.95 -27.57
CA PRO A 182 -1.71 9.49 -28.78
C PRO A 182 -0.19 9.69 -28.79
N ASP A 183 0.29 10.79 -28.20
CA ASP A 183 1.73 11.11 -28.12
C ASP A 183 2.50 10.21 -27.15
N LEU A 184 1.81 9.48 -26.27
CA LEU A 184 2.42 8.50 -25.36
C LEU A 184 2.26 7.06 -25.86
N ALA A 185 1.53 6.83 -26.96
CA ALA A 185 1.20 5.48 -27.44
C ALA A 185 2.44 4.64 -27.75
N GLU A 186 3.51 5.26 -28.25
CA GLU A 186 4.79 4.58 -28.53
C GLU A 186 5.48 4.03 -27.28
N TYR A 187 5.24 4.64 -26.12
CA TYR A 187 5.78 4.20 -24.83
C TYR A 187 4.82 3.26 -24.09
N ILE A 188 3.51 3.53 -24.17
CA ILE A 188 2.48 2.78 -23.45
C ILE A 188 2.27 1.40 -24.08
N GLN A 189 2.22 1.26 -25.41
CA GLN A 189 2.00 -0.06 -26.04
C GLN A 189 3.05 -1.09 -25.60
N PRO A 190 4.37 -0.77 -25.63
CA PRO A 190 5.39 -1.69 -25.15
C PRO A 190 5.34 -1.94 -23.64
N LEU A 191 4.94 -0.97 -22.82
CA LEU A 191 4.71 -1.15 -21.39
C LEU A 191 3.58 -2.15 -21.11
N LEU A 192 2.44 -2.01 -21.81
CA LEU A 192 1.33 -2.96 -21.68
C LEU A 192 1.76 -4.38 -22.09
N ASN A 193 2.54 -4.51 -23.17
CA ASN A 193 3.10 -5.81 -23.58
C ASN A 193 3.99 -6.41 -22.48
N PHE A 194 4.81 -5.59 -21.81
CA PHE A 194 5.61 -6.04 -20.67
C PHE A 194 4.74 -6.50 -19.50
N HIS A 195 3.72 -5.73 -19.11
CA HIS A 195 2.80 -6.10 -18.02
C HIS A 195 2.10 -7.44 -18.30
N ALA A 196 1.61 -7.64 -19.53
CA ALA A 196 0.99 -8.89 -19.95
C ALA A 196 1.96 -10.08 -19.89
N GLN A 197 3.23 -9.89 -20.29
CA GLN A 197 4.25 -10.94 -20.27
C GLN A 197 4.76 -11.26 -18.86
N ALA A 198 4.96 -10.23 -18.04
CA ALA A 198 5.45 -10.36 -16.67
C ALA A 198 4.33 -10.71 -15.67
N ASN A 199 3.07 -10.74 -16.13
CA ASN A 199 1.87 -10.88 -15.28
C ASN A 199 1.85 -9.86 -14.13
N SER A 200 2.22 -8.61 -14.42
CA SER A 200 2.27 -7.52 -13.44
C SER A 200 1.10 -6.54 -13.63
N PRO A 201 0.61 -5.92 -12.55
CA PRO A 201 -0.51 -4.99 -12.63
C PRO A 201 -0.07 -3.66 -13.25
N PHE A 202 -1.02 -2.95 -13.84
CA PHE A 202 -0.88 -1.56 -14.26
C PHE A 202 -1.28 -0.65 -13.09
N LEU A 203 -0.33 0.10 -12.54
CA LEU A 203 -0.60 0.95 -11.39
C LEU A 203 -0.98 2.36 -11.82
N ILE A 204 -2.05 2.91 -11.21
CA ILE A 204 -2.47 4.29 -11.42
C ILE A 204 -2.55 5.07 -10.11
N ASN A 205 -2.26 6.36 -10.20
CA ASN A 205 -2.49 7.36 -9.18
C ASN A 205 -3.75 8.12 -9.59
N ALA A 206 -4.84 7.90 -8.85
CA ALA A 206 -6.18 8.34 -9.24
C ALA A 206 -6.80 9.20 -8.14
N TYR A 207 -7.01 10.48 -8.44
CA TYR A 207 -7.48 11.47 -7.48
C TYR A 207 -8.71 12.21 -8.00
N PRO A 208 -9.93 11.79 -7.62
CA PRO A 208 -11.17 12.53 -7.89
C PRO A 208 -11.12 13.98 -7.40
N PHE A 209 -10.32 14.27 -6.36
CA PHE A 209 -10.08 15.62 -5.84
C PHE A 209 -9.70 16.61 -6.95
N PHE A 210 -8.77 16.26 -7.85
CA PHE A 210 -8.31 17.21 -8.87
C PHE A 210 -9.41 17.60 -9.86
N ALA A 211 -10.26 16.64 -10.27
CA ALA A 211 -11.39 16.93 -11.15
C ALA A 211 -12.40 17.88 -10.50
N TYR A 212 -12.70 17.68 -9.21
CA TYR A 212 -13.57 18.57 -8.46
C TYR A 212 -12.94 19.95 -8.25
N LYS A 213 -11.66 20.00 -7.86
CA LYS A 213 -10.90 21.23 -7.68
C LYS A 213 -10.92 22.10 -8.94
N ASP A 214 -10.75 21.48 -10.11
CA ASP A 214 -10.68 22.20 -11.38
C ASP A 214 -12.06 22.64 -11.89
N ASN A 215 -13.12 21.86 -11.65
CA ASN A 215 -14.46 22.14 -12.17
C ASN A 215 -15.59 21.90 -11.14
N PRO A 216 -15.60 22.60 -9.99
CA PRO A 216 -16.54 22.32 -8.89
C PRO A 216 -18.02 22.63 -9.24
N SER A 217 -18.26 23.38 -10.31
CA SER A 217 -19.61 23.69 -10.81
C SER A 217 -20.20 22.59 -11.70
N GLN A 218 -19.36 21.72 -12.29
CA GLN A 218 -19.79 20.66 -13.19
C GLN A 218 -19.60 19.27 -12.60
N VAL A 219 -18.62 19.10 -11.70
CA VAL A 219 -18.37 17.85 -10.99
C VAL A 219 -19.11 17.88 -9.65
N PRO A 220 -20.16 17.06 -9.46
CA PRO A 220 -20.89 17.04 -8.18
C PRO A 220 -19.99 16.54 -7.06
N LEU A 221 -20.03 17.21 -5.90
CA LEU A 221 -19.19 16.86 -4.76
C LEU A 221 -19.51 15.46 -4.24
N GLU A 222 -20.80 15.13 -4.20
CA GLU A 222 -21.28 13.82 -3.76
C GLU A 222 -20.75 12.67 -4.63
N TYR A 223 -20.55 12.90 -5.93
CA TYR A 223 -20.03 11.92 -6.89
C TYR A 223 -18.54 11.63 -6.66
N VAL A 224 -17.76 12.62 -6.23
CA VAL A 224 -16.33 12.43 -5.94
C VAL A 224 -16.05 12.01 -4.50
N LEU A 225 -17.03 12.09 -3.60
CA LEU A 225 -16.93 11.69 -2.19
C LEU A 225 -17.64 10.35 -1.87
N PHE A 226 -18.06 9.59 -2.88
CA PHE A 226 -18.83 8.34 -2.72
C PHE A 226 -20.14 8.49 -1.92
N GLN A 227 -20.71 9.70 -1.89
CA GLN A 227 -21.99 9.97 -1.22
C GLN A 227 -23.16 9.57 -2.12
N PRO A 228 -24.36 9.34 -1.56
CA PRO A 228 -25.54 9.03 -2.38
C PRO A 228 -25.80 10.10 -3.44
N ASN A 229 -25.85 9.67 -4.70
CA ASN A 229 -26.09 10.52 -5.87
C ASN A 229 -26.71 9.70 -7.00
N GLN A 230 -27.14 10.34 -8.08
CA GLN A 230 -27.76 9.63 -9.22
C GLN A 230 -26.75 8.83 -10.05
N GLY A 231 -25.46 9.12 -9.89
CA GLY A 231 -24.39 8.59 -10.72
C GLY A 231 -24.38 9.19 -12.11
N PHE A 232 -23.52 8.61 -12.94
CA PHE A 232 -23.45 8.87 -14.37
C PHE A 232 -23.68 7.56 -15.13
N MET A 233 -24.66 7.58 -16.03
CA MET A 233 -24.92 6.46 -16.93
C MET A 233 -24.05 6.60 -18.19
N ASP A 234 -23.14 5.67 -18.37
CA ASP A 234 -22.32 5.58 -19.58
C ASP A 234 -23.22 5.25 -20.79
N PRO A 235 -23.28 6.12 -21.82
CA PRO A 235 -24.26 6.01 -22.91
C PRO A 235 -23.96 4.87 -23.89
N ILE A 236 -22.77 4.27 -23.83
CA ILE A 236 -22.36 3.20 -24.73
C ILE A 236 -22.60 1.84 -24.06
N THR A 237 -22.26 1.73 -22.77
CA THR A 237 -22.33 0.47 -22.02
C THR A 237 -23.57 0.33 -21.15
N ASN A 238 -24.31 1.42 -20.91
CA ASN A 238 -25.40 1.54 -19.93
C ASN A 238 -24.98 1.21 -18.48
N LEU A 239 -23.69 1.21 -18.19
CA LEU A 239 -23.18 1.04 -16.83
C LEU A 239 -23.38 2.36 -16.07
N ASN A 240 -23.94 2.26 -14.86
CA ASN A 240 -24.05 3.40 -13.97
C ASN A 240 -22.85 3.47 -13.03
N TYR A 241 -22.17 4.59 -13.03
CA TYR A 241 -21.07 4.89 -12.13
C TYR A 241 -21.61 5.82 -11.04
N ASP A 242 -21.69 5.33 -9.80
CA ASP A 242 -22.12 6.14 -8.65
C ASP A 242 -20.97 6.97 -8.04
N ASN A 243 -19.73 6.79 -8.52
CA ASN A 243 -18.57 7.54 -8.07
C ASN A 243 -17.49 7.68 -9.16
N MET A 244 -16.69 8.73 -9.05
CA MET A 244 -15.66 9.05 -10.04
C MET A 244 -14.47 8.08 -10.04
N LEU A 245 -14.05 7.56 -8.89
CA LEU A 245 -12.89 6.67 -8.85
C LEU A 245 -13.11 5.41 -9.69
N TYR A 246 -14.32 4.83 -9.62
CA TYR A 246 -14.67 3.65 -10.42
C TYR A 246 -14.74 3.98 -11.91
N ALA A 247 -15.27 5.15 -12.26
CA ALA A 247 -15.26 5.66 -13.63
C ALA A 247 -13.83 5.84 -14.16
N GLN A 248 -12.90 6.35 -13.35
CA GLN A 248 -11.49 6.51 -13.72
C GLN A 248 -10.79 5.16 -13.93
N ILE A 249 -11.05 4.18 -13.07
CA ILE A 249 -10.51 2.81 -13.22
C ILE A 249 -11.00 2.18 -14.53
N ASP A 250 -12.30 2.25 -14.80
CA ASP A 250 -12.89 1.64 -16.02
C ASP A 250 -12.52 2.40 -17.30
N ALA A 251 -12.21 3.69 -17.21
CA ALA A 251 -11.59 4.43 -18.30
C ALA A 251 -10.19 3.90 -18.65
N VAL A 252 -9.37 3.56 -17.66
CA VAL A 252 -8.05 2.95 -17.89
C VAL A 252 -8.19 1.54 -18.48
N TYR A 253 -9.14 0.73 -17.98
CA TYR A 253 -9.43 -0.57 -18.59
C TYR A 253 -9.87 -0.44 -20.05
N SER A 254 -10.72 0.54 -20.37
CA SER A 254 -11.16 0.81 -21.74
C SER A 254 -10.00 1.24 -22.64
N ALA A 255 -9.09 2.07 -22.12
CA ALA A 255 -7.88 2.49 -22.83
C ALA A 255 -6.93 1.31 -23.13
N MET A 256 -6.70 0.43 -22.15
CA MET A 256 -5.91 -0.79 -22.36
C MET A 256 -6.57 -1.73 -23.37
N LYS A 257 -7.90 -1.90 -23.29
CA LYS A 257 -8.66 -2.72 -24.23
C LYS A 257 -8.55 -2.19 -25.67
N ALA A 258 -8.58 -0.87 -25.86
CA ALA A 258 -8.37 -0.24 -27.17
C ALA A 258 -6.96 -0.51 -27.74
N MET A 259 -5.98 -0.78 -26.88
CA MET A 259 -4.61 -1.17 -27.25
C MET A 259 -4.40 -2.70 -27.26
N GLY A 260 -5.48 -3.48 -27.24
CA GLY A 260 -5.45 -4.94 -27.36
C GLY A 260 -5.19 -5.71 -26.06
N HIS A 261 -5.21 -5.04 -24.91
CA HIS A 261 -4.90 -5.65 -23.61
C HIS A 261 -6.13 -5.72 -22.70
N THR A 262 -6.56 -6.93 -22.36
CA THR A 262 -7.73 -7.20 -21.49
C THR A 262 -7.38 -8.03 -20.26
N ASN A 263 -6.15 -8.53 -20.19
CA ASN A 263 -5.64 -9.44 -19.16
C ASN A 263 -4.77 -8.73 -18.10
N ILE A 264 -4.62 -7.40 -18.16
CA ILE A 264 -3.81 -6.63 -17.22
C ILE A 264 -4.74 -6.06 -16.14
N GLN A 265 -4.45 -6.35 -14.87
CA GLN A 265 -5.19 -5.81 -13.75
C GLN A 265 -4.77 -4.36 -13.49
N VAL A 266 -5.74 -3.44 -13.34
CA VAL A 266 -5.50 -2.09 -12.82
C VAL A 266 -5.50 -2.14 -11.29
N ARG A 267 -4.52 -1.51 -10.65
CA ARG A 267 -4.53 -1.27 -9.20
C ARG A 267 -4.22 0.19 -8.91
N ILE A 268 -4.80 0.72 -7.84
CA ILE A 268 -4.58 2.09 -7.41
C ILE A 268 -3.35 2.11 -6.49
N SER A 269 -2.30 2.77 -6.94
CA SER A 269 -1.10 2.93 -6.10
C SER A 269 -1.13 4.18 -5.24
N GLU A 270 -2.03 5.12 -5.58
CA GLU A 270 -2.30 6.31 -4.79
C GLU A 270 -3.72 6.82 -5.04
N THR A 271 -4.42 7.14 -3.96
CA THR A 271 -5.62 7.96 -3.98
C THR A 271 -5.84 8.57 -2.60
N GLY A 272 -6.41 9.76 -2.54
CA GLY A 272 -6.63 10.46 -1.28
C GLY A 272 -7.31 11.79 -1.49
N TRP A 273 -7.50 12.52 -0.40
CA TRP A 273 -8.13 13.84 -0.40
C TRP A 273 -7.46 14.74 0.65
N PRO A 274 -7.02 15.94 0.28
CA PRO A 274 -6.29 16.80 1.22
C PRO A 274 -7.23 17.45 2.23
N SER A 275 -6.81 17.50 3.50
CA SER A 275 -7.59 18.12 4.59
C SER A 275 -7.46 19.64 4.63
N LYS A 276 -6.56 20.22 3.84
CA LYS A 276 -6.34 21.66 3.76
C LYS A 276 -5.65 21.98 2.44
N GLY A 277 -6.03 23.07 1.77
CA GLY A 277 -5.41 23.53 0.54
C GLY A 277 -5.27 25.05 0.51
N ASP A 278 -4.72 25.56 -0.59
CA ASP A 278 -4.72 26.98 -0.93
C ASP A 278 -6.15 27.47 -1.24
N GLU A 279 -6.34 28.78 -1.35
CA GLU A 279 -7.68 29.38 -1.59
C GLU A 279 -8.34 28.88 -2.90
N ASN A 280 -7.53 28.53 -3.90
CA ASN A 280 -7.99 27.98 -5.17
C ASN A 280 -8.11 26.44 -5.17
N GLU A 281 -7.83 25.76 -4.07
CA GLU A 281 -7.94 24.31 -3.93
C GLU A 281 -9.30 23.90 -3.37
N VAL A 282 -10.35 24.29 -4.10
CA VAL A 282 -11.74 24.08 -3.70
C VAL A 282 -11.99 22.61 -3.36
N GLY A 283 -12.63 22.38 -2.22
CA GLY A 283 -12.93 21.04 -1.71
C GLY A 283 -11.90 20.48 -0.73
N ALA A 284 -10.70 21.06 -0.60
CA ALA A 284 -9.73 20.64 0.41
C ALA A 284 -10.17 21.07 1.82
N SER A 285 -10.67 20.11 2.61
CA SER A 285 -11.13 20.33 3.98
C SER A 285 -11.08 19.04 4.79
N PRO A 286 -10.97 19.10 6.13
CA PRO A 286 -10.98 17.89 6.96
C PRO A 286 -12.26 17.08 6.78
N GLN A 287 -13.41 17.75 6.61
CA GLN A 287 -14.70 17.10 6.42
C GLN A 287 -14.76 16.32 5.10
N ASN A 288 -14.29 16.90 4.00
CA ASN A 288 -14.30 16.20 2.71
C ASN A 288 -13.25 15.07 2.68
N ALA A 289 -12.10 15.26 3.34
CA ALA A 289 -11.09 14.22 3.48
C ALA A 289 -11.60 13.02 4.30
N GLU A 290 -12.32 13.28 5.39
CA GLU A 290 -13.02 12.28 6.20
C GLU A 290 -14.03 11.50 5.36
N LEU A 291 -14.89 12.20 4.61
CA LEU A 291 -15.90 11.58 3.76
C LEU A 291 -15.27 10.73 2.65
N TYR A 292 -14.25 11.24 1.96
CA TYR A 292 -13.58 10.52 0.88
C TYR A 292 -12.93 9.24 1.38
N ASN A 293 -11.99 9.35 2.33
CA ASN A 293 -11.21 8.22 2.82
C ASN A 293 -12.07 7.24 3.63
N GLY A 294 -13.01 7.75 4.44
CA GLY A 294 -13.93 6.92 5.23
C GLY A 294 -14.92 6.14 4.35
N ASN A 295 -15.47 6.74 3.29
CA ASN A 295 -16.34 6.02 2.38
C ASN A 295 -15.55 5.06 1.48
N LEU A 296 -14.36 5.42 1.04
CA LEU A 296 -13.46 4.54 0.31
C LEU A 296 -13.17 3.27 1.12
N LEU A 297 -12.87 3.41 2.41
CA LEU A 297 -12.65 2.26 3.31
C LEU A 297 -13.86 1.32 3.33
N LYS A 298 -15.08 1.86 3.51
CA LYS A 298 -16.31 1.05 3.49
C LYS A 298 -16.51 0.30 2.17
N ARG A 299 -16.15 0.92 1.03
CA ARG A 299 -16.23 0.28 -0.30
C ARG A 299 -15.24 -0.88 -0.43
N ILE A 300 -14.04 -0.75 0.13
CA ILE A 300 -13.02 -1.79 0.14
C ILE A 300 -13.40 -2.94 1.07
N GLU A 301 -13.91 -2.64 2.28
CA GLU A 301 -14.42 -3.65 3.22
C GLU A 301 -15.57 -4.47 2.61
N ALA A 302 -16.44 -3.81 1.83
CA ALA A 302 -17.50 -4.46 1.07
C ALA A 302 -17.00 -5.24 -0.16
N LYS A 303 -15.68 -5.26 -0.41
CA LYS A 303 -15.02 -5.94 -1.55
C LYS A 303 -15.63 -5.57 -2.90
N GLN A 304 -16.02 -4.30 -3.06
CA GLN A 304 -16.65 -3.83 -4.29
C GLN A 304 -15.62 -3.76 -5.43
N GLY A 305 -16.03 -4.23 -6.60
CA GLY A 305 -15.40 -3.93 -7.88
C GLY A 305 -16.04 -2.73 -8.56
N THR A 306 -15.55 -2.39 -9.75
CA THR A 306 -16.12 -1.32 -10.58
C THR A 306 -17.33 -1.82 -11.38
N PRO A 307 -18.17 -0.95 -11.95
CA PRO A 307 -19.29 -1.38 -12.79
C PRO A 307 -18.89 -2.28 -13.97
N ALA A 308 -17.75 -2.01 -14.64
CA ALA A 308 -17.28 -2.86 -15.74
C ALA A 308 -16.58 -4.14 -15.25
N ASN A 309 -16.12 -4.19 -14.00
CA ASN A 309 -15.47 -5.37 -13.42
C ASN A 309 -15.94 -5.65 -11.98
N PRO A 310 -17.23 -6.01 -11.77
CA PRO A 310 -17.82 -6.09 -10.44
C PRO A 310 -17.32 -7.25 -9.60
N SER A 311 -16.74 -8.28 -10.24
CA SER A 311 -16.24 -9.49 -9.58
C SER A 311 -14.83 -9.37 -9.01
N VAL A 312 -14.09 -8.31 -9.38
CA VAL A 312 -12.72 -8.08 -8.94
C VAL A 312 -12.72 -6.91 -7.96
N PRO A 313 -12.50 -7.13 -6.65
CA PRO A 313 -12.39 -6.05 -5.69
C PRO A 313 -11.28 -5.08 -6.07
N ILE A 314 -11.51 -3.79 -5.86
CA ILE A 314 -10.48 -2.77 -6.05
C ILE A 314 -9.29 -3.00 -5.11
N ASP A 315 -8.08 -2.84 -5.63
CA ASP A 315 -6.84 -2.90 -4.85
C ASP A 315 -6.22 -1.51 -4.78
N ILE A 316 -6.07 -0.97 -3.57
CA ILE A 316 -5.79 0.45 -3.33
C ILE A 316 -4.72 0.66 -2.26
N HIS A 317 -3.85 1.64 -2.52
CA HIS A 317 -3.04 2.30 -1.50
C HIS A 317 -3.53 3.74 -1.28
N VAL A 318 -3.87 4.06 -0.03
CA VAL A 318 -4.34 5.39 0.37
C VAL A 318 -3.16 6.32 0.56
N PHE A 319 -3.21 7.48 -0.11
CA PHE A 319 -2.26 8.55 0.00
C PHE A 319 -2.77 9.61 1.01
N ALA A 320 -2.15 9.79 2.17
CA ALA A 320 -0.99 9.06 2.71
C ALA A 320 -1.09 8.87 4.23
N LEU A 321 -0.14 8.14 4.83
CA LEU A 321 -0.14 7.89 6.28
C LEU A 321 -0.02 9.19 7.10
N PHE A 322 0.92 10.06 6.75
CA PHE A 322 1.19 11.29 7.50
C PHE A 322 1.09 12.54 6.63
N ASN A 323 0.84 13.68 7.28
CA ASN A 323 1.11 14.98 6.69
C ASN A 323 2.62 15.18 6.50
N GLU A 324 3.04 15.51 5.29
CA GLU A 324 4.44 15.60 4.90
C GLU A 324 4.87 17.07 4.72
N ASN A 325 5.42 17.67 5.79
CA ASN A 325 5.61 19.12 5.86
C ASN A 325 6.67 19.72 4.92
N LEU A 326 7.49 18.90 4.26
CA LEU A 326 8.50 19.35 3.30
C LEU A 326 8.08 19.13 1.84
N LYS A 327 6.88 18.59 1.57
CA LYS A 327 6.42 18.44 0.19
C LYS A 327 6.33 19.81 -0.50
N PRO A 328 6.93 19.98 -1.70
CA PRO A 328 6.82 21.21 -2.47
C PRO A 328 5.42 21.37 -3.08
N GLY A 329 5.15 22.52 -3.70
CA GLY A 329 3.88 22.76 -4.39
C GLY A 329 2.79 23.37 -3.49
N PRO A 330 1.50 23.23 -3.85
CA PRO A 330 0.40 23.88 -3.16
C PRO A 330 0.18 23.34 -1.74
N VAL A 331 -0.61 24.05 -0.92
CA VAL A 331 -0.83 23.68 0.49
C VAL A 331 -1.41 22.29 0.65
N SER A 332 -2.23 21.81 -0.29
CA SER A 332 -2.75 20.43 -0.30
C SER A 332 -1.67 19.37 -0.17
N GLU A 333 -0.52 19.53 -0.83
CA GLU A 333 0.56 18.54 -0.86
C GLU A 333 1.07 18.19 0.55
N ARG A 334 0.95 19.11 1.51
CA ARG A 334 1.40 18.93 2.91
C ARG A 334 0.29 18.39 3.82
N ASN A 335 -0.90 18.14 3.29
CA ASN A 335 -2.13 17.90 4.06
C ASN A 335 -2.95 16.68 3.56
N TYR A 336 -2.33 15.68 2.94
CA TYR A 336 -2.98 14.42 2.55
C TYR A 336 -2.99 13.33 3.63
N GLY A 337 -2.31 13.57 4.75
CA GLY A 337 -2.14 12.59 5.82
C GLY A 337 -3.45 12.18 6.48
N LEU A 338 -3.60 10.89 6.76
CA LEU A 338 -4.61 10.39 7.70
C LEU A 338 -4.26 10.80 9.14
N TYR A 339 -2.96 10.88 9.45
CA TYR A 339 -2.44 11.23 10.77
C TYR A 339 -1.50 12.43 10.71
N TYR A 340 -1.48 13.20 11.80
CA TYR A 340 -0.36 14.09 12.08
C TYR A 340 0.88 13.27 12.46
N PRO A 341 2.09 13.86 12.34
CA PRO A 341 3.33 13.18 12.72
C PRO A 341 3.42 12.75 14.20
N ASP A 342 2.57 13.29 15.08
CA ASP A 342 2.47 12.85 16.48
C ASP A 342 1.57 11.61 16.68
N GLY A 343 0.98 11.08 15.60
CA GLY A 343 0.10 9.91 15.62
C GLY A 343 -1.36 10.25 15.91
N THR A 344 -1.73 11.51 16.11
CA THR A 344 -3.13 11.92 16.23
C THR A 344 -3.81 11.90 14.86
N PRO A 345 -5.07 11.43 14.75
CA PRO A 345 -5.78 11.44 13.48
C PRO A 345 -6.10 12.88 13.06
N VAL A 346 -5.91 13.21 11.77
CA VAL A 346 -6.30 14.52 11.21
C VAL A 346 -7.83 14.64 11.17
N TYR A 347 -8.50 13.52 10.92
CA TYR A 347 -9.95 13.35 10.91
C TYR A 347 -10.28 11.87 11.19
N ASN A 348 -11.53 11.57 11.59
CA ASN A 348 -11.91 10.24 12.06
C ASN A 348 -12.50 9.35 10.96
N ILE A 349 -11.70 8.44 10.41
CA ILE A 349 -12.18 7.43 9.43
C ILE A 349 -12.61 6.10 10.07
N GLY A 350 -12.80 6.07 11.40
CA GLY A 350 -13.16 4.86 12.14
C GLY A 350 -11.99 3.94 12.45
N LEU A 351 -10.75 4.36 12.18
CA LEU A 351 -9.54 3.66 12.58
C LEU A 351 -9.00 4.24 13.89
N GLN A 352 -8.72 3.36 14.87
CA GLN A 352 -8.11 3.74 16.15
C GLN A 352 -6.69 3.19 16.20
N GLY A 353 -5.70 4.06 15.97
CA GLY A 353 -4.28 3.72 16.04
C GLY A 353 -3.66 4.05 17.40
N HIS A 354 -2.62 3.31 17.75
CA HIS A 354 -1.76 3.60 18.89
C HIS A 354 -0.33 3.84 18.40
N LEU A 355 0.15 5.07 18.53
CA LEU A 355 1.56 5.40 18.35
C LEU A 355 2.26 5.35 19.72
N PRO A 356 3.28 4.49 19.91
CA PRO A 356 4.03 4.46 21.16
C PRO A 356 4.70 5.80 21.47
N GLU A 357 4.74 6.20 22.74
CA GLU A 357 5.48 7.39 23.17
C GLU A 357 6.99 7.22 22.97
N VAL A 358 7.71 8.36 22.90
CA VAL A 358 9.17 8.34 22.87
C VAL A 358 9.65 8.10 24.30
N GLU A 359 10.04 6.87 24.64
CA GLU A 359 10.69 6.60 25.91
C GLU A 359 12.10 7.23 25.93
N PHE A 360 12.22 8.40 26.55
CA PHE A 360 13.52 8.92 26.97
C PHE A 360 13.98 8.14 28.21
N SER A 361 14.61 6.99 28.00
CA SER A 361 15.30 6.31 29.10
C SER A 361 16.55 7.13 29.47
N PHE A 362 16.42 8.00 30.48
CA PHE A 362 17.58 8.39 31.26
C PHE A 362 18.06 7.12 31.98
N ALA A 363 19.10 6.50 31.45
CA ALA A 363 19.76 5.36 32.07
C ALA A 363 20.44 5.81 33.38
N SER A 364 19.65 5.98 34.44
CA SER A 364 20.11 5.81 35.81
C SER A 364 20.41 4.33 35.97
N LYS A 365 21.70 3.97 35.86
CA LYS A 365 22.21 2.66 36.29
C LYS A 365 22.01 2.55 37.81
N ASN A 366 20.83 2.12 38.24
CA ASN A 366 20.64 1.47 39.52
C ASN A 366 20.07 0.08 39.27
N ILE A 367 21.00 -0.84 39.06
CA ILE A 367 20.74 -2.27 39.01
C ILE A 367 20.35 -2.70 40.42
N HIS A 368 19.06 -2.83 40.68
CA HIS A 368 18.56 -3.73 41.73
C HIS A 368 18.07 -5.01 41.06
N ILE A 369 18.96 -6.01 41.03
CA ILE A 369 18.60 -7.39 40.71
C ILE A 369 17.73 -7.89 41.87
N LEU A 370 16.42 -7.95 41.66
CA LEU A 370 15.52 -8.79 42.45
C LEU A 370 15.49 -10.18 41.79
N PRO A 371 15.93 -11.26 42.48
CA PRO A 371 16.02 -12.57 41.87
C PRO A 371 14.62 -13.20 41.77
N ALA A 372 14.11 -13.34 40.54
CA ALA A 372 12.94 -14.14 40.19
C ALA A 372 13.15 -15.67 40.35
N VAL A 373 14.08 -16.08 41.22
CA VAL A 373 14.44 -17.49 41.47
C VAL A 373 13.74 -18.03 42.73
N PHE A 374 13.09 -17.18 43.54
CA PHE A 374 12.40 -17.63 44.76
C PHE A 374 10.95 -18.07 44.56
N PHE A 375 10.29 -17.72 43.45
CA PHE A 375 8.88 -18.06 43.23
C PHE A 375 8.65 -19.44 42.60
N SER A 376 9.63 -19.99 41.88
CA SER A 376 9.51 -21.33 41.26
C SER A 376 9.86 -22.47 42.22
N PHE A 377 10.62 -22.21 43.29
CA PHE A 377 10.99 -23.23 44.28
C PHE A 377 9.87 -23.48 45.31
N LEU A 378 9.08 -22.45 45.64
CA LEU A 378 7.99 -22.57 46.63
C LEU A 378 6.81 -23.39 46.10
N ILE A 379 6.54 -23.34 44.79
CA ILE A 379 5.48 -24.14 44.15
C ILE A 379 5.88 -25.62 44.09
N TYR A 380 7.17 -25.93 43.92
CA TYR A 380 7.67 -27.31 43.86
C TYR A 380 7.68 -28.00 45.24
N VAL A 381 7.89 -27.25 46.33
CA VAL A 381 7.86 -27.79 47.71
C VAL A 381 6.44 -27.98 48.22
N ILE A 382 5.47 -27.15 47.80
CA ILE A 382 4.06 -27.33 48.16
C ILE A 382 3.44 -28.53 47.40
N ALA A 383 3.87 -28.78 46.16
CA ALA A 383 3.39 -29.92 45.37
C ALA A 383 3.91 -31.28 45.88
N SER A 384 5.06 -31.33 46.56
CA SER A 384 5.64 -32.57 47.11
C SER A 384 5.18 -32.92 48.53
N LEU A 385 4.43 -32.04 49.20
CA LEU A 385 3.82 -32.28 50.52
C LEU A 385 2.34 -32.70 50.46
N ILE A 386 1.74 -32.77 49.27
CA ILE A 386 0.34 -33.20 49.07
C ILE A 386 0.25 -34.69 48.65
N TRP A 387 1.38 -35.39 48.51
CA TRP A 387 1.44 -36.84 48.30
C TRP A 387 2.32 -37.51 49.37
N VAL A 388 1.77 -37.61 50.59
CA VAL A 388 2.05 -38.68 51.56
C VAL A 388 0.70 -39.17 52.07
#